data_AF-A0A7C5NBM9-F1
#
_entry.id   AF-A0A7C5NBM9-F1
#
_cell.length_a   1.000
_cell.length_b   1.000
_cell.length_c   1.000
_cell.angle_alpha   90.00
_cell.angle_beta   90.00
_cell.angle_gamma   90.00
#
_symmetry.space_group_name_H-M   'P 1'
#
loop_
_entity.id
_entity.type
_entity.pdbx_description
1 polymer ?
#
loop_
_entity_poly.entity_id
_entity_poly.type
_entity_poly.pdbx_seq_one_letter_code
_entity_poly.pdbx_strand_id
1 'polypeptide(L)'
;MPTYTGEVTHIELANLPLWLIALFPFLGAVTNAIFGRRLQASSWNEGLKKKWHIGSPGVSAVAVGAMLGAFVVAVICFVQLVGLPAEHRYLYTHGWQMLRIGSLDVNFSMAMDPLSGLMTLIITGVGSLIH
;
A
#
# COMPACT_ATOMS: atom_id res chain seq x y z
N MET A 1 15.48 20.58 -7.51
CA MET A 1 14.29 19.91 -6.92
C MET A 1 13.08 20.62 -7.49
N PRO A 2 12.05 19.92 -8.01
CA PRO A 2 10.82 20.58 -8.45
C PRO A 2 10.18 21.27 -7.23
N THR A 3 10.01 22.57 -7.29
CA THR A 3 9.33 23.36 -6.25
C THR A 3 7.83 23.19 -6.40
N TYR A 4 7.24 22.33 -5.58
CA TYR A 4 5.79 22.08 -5.58
C TYR A 4 5.04 23.07 -4.69
N THR A 5 5.28 24.37 -4.90
CA THR A 5 4.64 25.44 -4.12
C THR A 5 3.67 26.19 -5.03
N GLY A 6 2.37 25.94 -4.86
CA GLY A 6 1.30 26.76 -5.41
C GLY A 6 0.70 27.64 -4.31
N GLU A 7 0.28 28.87 -4.61
CA GLU A 7 -0.23 29.84 -3.64
C GLU A 7 -1.52 29.41 -2.89
N VAL A 8 -2.11 28.26 -3.22
CA VAL A 8 -3.47 27.88 -2.78
C VAL A 8 -3.51 26.54 -2.03
N THR A 9 -2.43 25.74 -2.04
CA THR A 9 -2.42 24.43 -1.37
C THR A 9 -1.01 24.09 -0.90
N HIS A 10 -0.80 24.11 0.41
CA HIS A 10 0.43 23.63 1.01
C HIS A 10 0.45 22.10 0.95
N ILE A 11 1.46 21.54 0.28
CA ILE A 11 1.66 20.09 0.22
C ILE A 11 2.87 19.71 1.07
N GLU A 12 2.72 18.63 1.81
CA GLU A 12 3.78 18.05 2.63
C GLU A 12 4.27 16.77 1.97
N LEU A 13 5.58 16.55 1.95
CA LEU A 13 6.13 15.33 1.37
C LEU A 13 5.91 14.17 2.34
N ALA A 14 5.36 13.07 1.82
CA ALA A 14 5.23 11.86 2.62
C ALA A 14 6.63 11.30 2.95
N ASN A 15 6.86 10.95 4.22
CA ASN A 15 8.14 10.37 4.65
C ASN A 15 8.34 8.98 4.04
N LEU A 16 7.26 8.21 3.96
CA LEU A 16 7.19 6.96 3.21
C LEU A 16 6.47 7.20 1.89
N PRO A 17 6.98 6.66 0.77
CA PRO A 17 6.32 6.82 -0.50
C PRO A 17 4.92 6.17 -0.48
N LEU A 18 3.87 6.95 -0.76
CA LEU A 18 2.48 6.49 -0.68
C LEU A 18 2.17 5.29 -1.60
N TRP A 19 2.90 5.15 -2.71
CA TRP A 19 2.73 4.04 -3.66
C TRP A 19 3.11 2.67 -3.09
N LEU A 20 3.84 2.61 -1.96
CA LEU A 20 4.10 1.36 -1.25
C LEU A 20 2.81 0.68 -0.78
N ILE A 21 1.79 1.45 -0.42
CA ILE A 21 0.49 0.96 0.05
C ILE A 21 -0.18 0.10 -1.03
N ALA A 22 -0.11 0.52 -2.30
CA ALA A 22 -0.61 -0.25 -3.43
C ALA A 22 0.35 -1.36 -3.88
N LEU A 23 1.67 -1.15 -3.67
CA LEU A 23 2.69 -2.11 -4.08
C LEU A 23 2.61 -3.42 -3.27
N PHE A 24 2.41 -3.35 -1.96
CA PHE A 24 2.40 -4.55 -1.10
C PHE A 24 1.33 -5.57 -1.53
N PRO A 25 0.04 -5.22 -1.67
CA PRO A 25 -0.98 -6.15 -2.13
C PRO A 25 -0.70 -6.67 -3.54
N PHE A 26 -0.18 -5.81 -4.42
CA PHE A 26 0.20 -6.21 -5.78
C PHE A 26 1.31 -7.26 -5.76
N LEU A 27 2.37 -7.07 -4.98
CA LEU A 27 3.44 -8.05 -4.83
C LEU A 27 2.94 -9.36 -4.20
N GLY A 28 2.05 -9.28 -3.21
CA GLY A 28 1.41 -10.47 -2.61
C GLY A 28 0.62 -11.26 -3.66
N ALA A 29 -0.20 -10.57 -4.46
CA ALA A 29 -0.98 -11.17 -5.53
C ALA A 29 -0.09 -11.81 -6.61
N VAL A 30 0.95 -11.11 -7.08
CA VAL A 30 1.91 -11.64 -8.06
C VAL A 30 2.65 -12.85 -7.51
N THR A 31 3.09 -12.80 -6.26
CA THR A 31 3.78 -13.92 -5.60
C THR A 31 2.88 -15.14 -5.51
N ASN A 32 1.62 -14.95 -5.10
CA ASN A 32 0.65 -16.04 -5.04
C ASN A 32 0.25 -16.56 -6.43
N ALA A 33 0.19 -15.70 -7.46
CA ALA A 33 -0.11 -16.12 -8.82
C ALA A 33 1.00 -16.99 -9.43
N ILE A 34 2.27 -16.61 -9.23
CA ILE A 34 3.43 -17.31 -9.81
C ILE A 34 3.79 -18.56 -8.98
N PHE A 35 3.84 -18.42 -7.65
CA PHE A 35 4.36 -19.44 -6.75
C PHE A 35 3.28 -20.20 -5.98
N GLY A 36 2.01 -19.81 -6.06
CA GLY A 36 0.93 -20.41 -5.28
C GLY A 36 0.83 -21.93 -5.44
N ARG A 37 0.98 -22.46 -6.67
CA ARG A 37 0.99 -23.92 -6.91
C ARG A 37 2.18 -24.62 -6.25
N ARG A 38 3.37 -23.98 -6.23
CA ARG A 38 4.57 -24.52 -5.58
C ARG A 38 4.47 -24.44 -4.05
N LEU A 39 3.93 -23.34 -3.53
CA LEU A 39 3.69 -23.15 -2.10
C LEU A 39 2.64 -24.15 -1.58
N GLN A 40 1.61 -24.44 -2.36
CA GLN A 40 0.60 -25.45 -2.03
C GLN A 40 1.17 -26.88 -2.04
N ALA A 41 2.08 -27.19 -2.95
CA ALA A 41 2.70 -28.51 -3.09
C ALA A 41 3.89 -28.75 -2.13
N SER A 42 4.34 -27.74 -1.38
CA SER A 42 5.47 -27.85 -0.47
C SER A 42 5.12 -28.72 0.75
N SER A 43 5.97 -29.71 1.04
CA SER A 43 5.81 -30.66 2.16
C SER A 43 5.80 -29.99 3.55
N TRP A 44 6.22 -28.73 3.65
CA TRP A 44 6.11 -27.91 4.87
C TRP A 44 4.63 -27.60 5.22
N ASN A 45 3.78 -27.42 4.21
CA ASN A 45 2.37 -27.10 4.41
C ASN A 45 1.54 -28.31 4.84
N GLU A 46 1.96 -29.53 4.54
CA GLU A 46 1.25 -30.78 4.89
C GLU A 46 1.08 -30.95 6.41
N GLY A 47 2.15 -30.70 7.19
CA GLY A 47 2.12 -30.83 8.65
C GLY A 47 1.21 -29.80 9.33
N LEU A 48 1.12 -28.58 8.78
CA LEU A 48 0.26 -27.51 9.29
C LEU A 48 -1.21 -27.67 8.85
N LYS A 49 -1.45 -28.12 7.61
CA LYS A 49 -2.78 -28.45 7.09
C LYS A 49 -3.49 -29.46 7.98
N LYS A 50 -2.78 -30.54 8.35
CA LYS A 50 -3.34 -31.65 9.14
C LYS A 50 -3.71 -31.24 10.56
N LYS A 51 -3.05 -30.21 11.11
CA LYS A 51 -3.29 -29.70 12.46
C LYS A 51 -4.42 -28.67 12.52
N TRP A 52 -4.59 -27.86 11.48
CA TRP A 52 -5.49 -26.71 11.51
C TRP A 52 -6.70 -26.78 10.57
N HIS A 53 -6.80 -27.75 9.65
CA HIS A 53 -7.87 -27.84 8.62
C HIS A 53 -8.07 -26.56 7.78
N ILE A 54 -7.16 -25.59 7.87
CA ILE A 54 -7.16 -24.34 7.10
C ILE A 54 -6.35 -24.57 5.81
N GLY A 55 -6.83 -24.07 4.68
CA GLY A 55 -6.36 -24.25 3.30
C GLY A 55 -4.84 -24.43 3.07
N SER A 56 -4.19 -23.53 2.33
CA SER A 56 -2.72 -23.61 2.12
C SER A 56 -2.05 -22.51 2.95
N PRO A 57 -1.43 -22.85 4.11
CA PRO A 57 -0.95 -21.83 5.03
C PRO A 57 0.11 -20.91 4.43
N GLY A 58 0.93 -21.40 3.51
CA GLY A 58 1.91 -20.58 2.79
C GLY A 58 1.28 -19.48 1.91
N VAL A 59 0.19 -19.76 1.20
CA VAL A 59 -0.48 -18.78 0.32
C VAL A 59 -1.23 -17.73 1.15
N SER A 60 -1.92 -18.18 2.21
CA SER A 60 -2.60 -17.29 3.15
C SER A 60 -1.62 -16.39 3.89
N ALA A 61 -0.47 -16.91 4.34
CA ALA A 61 0.55 -16.10 5.01
C ALA A 61 1.10 -14.98 4.11
N VAL A 62 1.31 -15.26 2.82
CA VAL A 62 1.73 -14.23 1.84
C VAL A 62 0.64 -13.18 1.65
N ALA A 63 -0.63 -13.60 1.52
CA ALA A 63 -1.75 -12.69 1.33
C ALA A 63 -1.96 -11.76 2.55
N VAL A 64 -2.04 -12.34 3.75
CA VAL A 64 -2.18 -11.60 5.02
C VAL A 64 -0.97 -10.70 5.25
N GLY A 65 0.24 -11.22 5.07
CA GLY A 65 1.48 -10.45 5.25
C GLY A 65 1.57 -9.25 4.32
N ALA A 66 1.15 -9.41 3.06
CA ALA A 66 1.09 -8.31 2.10
C ALA A 66 0.08 -7.23 2.53
N MET A 67 -1.14 -7.61 2.90
CA MET A 67 -2.15 -6.64 3.36
C MET A 67 -1.76 -5.96 4.67
N LEU A 68 -1.14 -6.70 5.59
CA LEU A 68 -0.66 -6.16 6.86
C LEU A 68 0.52 -5.21 6.65
N GLY A 69 1.43 -5.50 5.73
CA GLY A 69 2.49 -4.56 5.31
C GLY A 69 1.93 -3.25 4.74
N ALA A 70 0.91 -3.34 3.88
CA ALA A 70 0.20 -2.18 3.37
C ALA A 70 -0.48 -1.36 4.50
N PHE A 71 -1.11 -2.04 5.45
CA PHE A 71 -1.77 -1.41 6.60
C PHE A 71 -0.78 -0.67 7.50
N VAL A 72 0.39 -1.27 7.78
CA VAL A 72 1.44 -0.61 8.59
C VAL A 72 1.92 0.67 7.91
N VAL A 73 2.17 0.66 6.60
CA VAL A 73 2.55 1.88 5.88
C VAL A 73 1.43 2.91 5.91
N ALA A 74 0.17 2.50 5.71
CA ALA A 74 -0.98 3.39 5.79
C ALA A 74 -1.11 4.06 7.16
N VAL A 75 -0.89 3.31 8.26
CA VAL A 75 -0.88 3.85 9.63
C VAL A 75 0.23 4.88 9.80
N ILE A 76 1.45 4.59 9.35
CA ILE A 76 2.57 5.53 9.47
C ILE A 76 2.28 6.84 8.72
N CYS A 77 1.81 6.76 7.48
CA CYS A 77 1.45 7.93 6.69
C CYS A 77 0.26 8.70 7.29
N PHE A 78 -0.74 8.00 7.82
CA PHE A 78 -1.88 8.65 8.46
C PHE A 78 -1.51 9.36 9.76
N VAL A 79 -0.63 8.77 10.58
CA VAL A 79 -0.09 9.43 11.78
C VAL A 79 0.70 10.69 11.41
N GLN A 80 1.52 10.62 10.35
CA GLN A 80 2.19 11.81 9.80
C GLN A 80 1.15 12.88 9.42
N LEU A 81 0.10 12.50 8.67
CA LEU A 81 -0.94 13.41 8.21
C LEU A 81 -1.69 14.09 9.37
N VAL A 82 -2.11 13.34 10.38
CA VAL A 82 -2.86 13.89 11.53
C VAL A 82 -1.99 14.78 12.40
N GLY A 83 -0.68 14.52 12.43
CA GLY A 83 0.32 15.37 13.10
C GLY A 83 0.54 16.74 12.44
N LEU A 84 0.08 16.94 11.19
CA LEU A 84 0.14 18.23 10.51
C LEU A 84 -0.96 19.18 11.01
N PRO A 85 -0.71 20.51 10.95
CA PRO A 85 -1.76 21.52 11.16
C PRO A 85 -2.97 21.24 10.29
N ALA A 86 -4.18 21.53 10.77
CA ALA A 86 -5.43 21.17 10.09
C ALA A 86 -5.49 21.65 8.63
N GLU A 87 -4.95 22.83 8.34
CA GLU A 87 -4.92 23.45 7.02
C GLU A 87 -3.87 22.83 6.07
N HIS A 88 -2.93 22.07 6.61
CA HIS A 88 -1.78 21.49 5.88
C HIS A 88 -1.88 19.97 5.75
N ARG A 89 -3.04 19.37 6.06
CA ARG A 89 -3.23 17.90 6.02
C ARG A 89 -3.36 17.39 4.59
N TYR A 90 -2.26 17.45 3.85
CA TYR A 90 -2.16 16.98 2.49
C TYR A 90 -0.77 16.43 2.24
N LEU A 91 -0.63 15.11 2.26
CA LEU A 91 0.62 14.43 1.91
C LEU A 91 0.69 14.19 0.40
N TYR A 92 1.89 14.36 -0.15
CA TYR A 92 2.16 14.15 -1.56
C TYR A 92 3.40 13.26 -1.75
N THR A 93 3.35 12.40 -2.75
CA THR A 93 4.48 11.61 -3.23
C THR A 93 4.49 11.64 -4.75
N HIS A 94 5.56 12.17 -5.32
CA HIS A 94 5.84 11.98 -6.74
C HIS A 94 6.46 10.59 -6.95
N GLY A 95 5.88 9.79 -7.85
CA GLY A 95 6.44 8.52 -8.27
C GLY A 95 7.41 8.72 -9.43
N TRP A 96 6.86 8.90 -10.63
CA TRP A 96 7.64 9.17 -11.85
C TRP A 96 6.77 9.84 -12.92
N GLN A 97 7.40 10.42 -13.93
CA GLN A 97 6.71 10.96 -15.09
C GLN A 97 6.35 9.83 -16.06
N MET A 98 5.06 9.66 -16.35
CA MET A 98 4.57 8.60 -17.25
C MET A 98 4.71 8.99 -18.73
N LEU A 99 4.32 10.22 -19.05
CA LEU A 99 4.26 10.70 -20.43
C LEU A 99 4.45 12.22 -20.43
N ARG A 100 5.20 12.72 -21.42
CA ARG A 100 5.23 14.15 -21.75
C ARG A 100 5.07 14.35 -23.24
N ILE A 101 4.07 15.14 -23.62
CA ILE A 101 3.82 15.51 -25.02
C ILE A 101 3.69 17.03 -25.08
N GLY A 102 4.72 17.70 -25.60
CA GLY A 102 4.78 19.16 -25.64
C GLY A 102 4.69 19.76 -24.23
N SER A 103 3.56 20.41 -23.93
CA SER A 103 3.25 21.03 -22.64
C SER A 103 2.40 20.15 -21.71
N LEU A 104 1.95 18.97 -22.15
CA LEU A 104 1.21 18.04 -21.31
C LEU A 104 2.18 17.14 -20.55
N ASP A 105 2.21 17.26 -19.22
CA ASP A 105 2.97 16.40 -18.31
C ASP A 105 2.02 15.49 -17.52
N VAL A 106 2.07 14.18 -17.79
CA VAL A 106 1.32 13.15 -17.06
C VAL A 106 2.26 12.48 -16.08
N ASN A 107 2.01 12.66 -14.78
CA ASN A 107 2.83 12.12 -13.70
C ASN A 107 2.06 11.05 -12.93
N PHE A 108 2.74 9.96 -12.58
CA PHE A 108 2.28 9.04 -11.56
C PHE A 108 2.65 9.61 -10.20
N SER A 109 1.69 10.29 -9.58
CA SER A 109 1.83 10.84 -8.24
C SER A 109 0.66 10.37 -7.37
N MET A 110 0.92 10.24 -6.09
CA MET A 110 -0.11 9.94 -5.10
C MET A 110 -0.21 11.08 -4.10
N ALA A 111 -1.43 11.31 -3.63
CA ALA A 111 -1.70 12.25 -2.56
C ALA A 111 -2.59 11.58 -1.51
N MET A 112 -2.49 12.05 -0.28
CA MET A 112 -3.27 11.58 0.85
C MET A 112 -3.73 12.76 1.70
N ASP A 113 -5.04 12.93 1.76
CA ASP A 113 -5.79 13.85 2.62
C ASP A 113 -6.51 13.05 3.73
N PRO A 114 -7.20 13.69 4.70
CA PRO A 114 -7.81 12.97 5.83
C PRO A 114 -8.86 11.94 5.39
N LEU A 115 -9.61 12.23 4.33
CA LEU A 115 -10.65 11.34 3.81
C LEU A 115 -10.03 10.10 3.17
N SER A 116 -9.10 10.29 2.22
CA SER A 116 -8.37 9.20 1.56
C SER A 116 -7.49 8.42 2.54
N GLY A 117 -6.90 9.07 3.54
CA GLY A 117 -6.17 8.41 4.62
C GLY A 117 -7.06 7.47 5.43
N LEU A 118 -8.26 7.92 5.83
CA LEU A 118 -9.24 7.07 6.50
C LEU A 118 -9.67 5.89 5.61
N MET A 119 -9.99 6.14 4.34
CA MET A 119 -10.36 5.08 3.40
C MET A 119 -9.23 4.06 3.23
N THR A 120 -7.98 4.53 3.18
CA THR A 120 -6.81 3.66 3.05
C THR A 120 -6.66 2.75 4.27
N LEU A 121 -6.84 3.27 5.48
CA LEU A 121 -6.83 2.48 6.72
C LEU A 121 -7.95 1.44 6.75
N ILE A 122 -9.16 1.82 6.33
CA ILE A 122 -10.30 0.89 6.27
C ILE A 122 -10.02 -0.23 5.27
N ILE A 123 -9.60 0.10 4.05
CA ILE A 123 -9.36 -0.88 2.98
C ILE A 123 -8.24 -1.85 3.35
N THR A 124 -7.10 -1.32 3.81
CA THR A 124 -5.95 -2.17 4.19
C THR A 124 -6.19 -2.93 5.49
N GLY A 125 -6.88 -2.33 6.46
CA GLY A 125 -7.23 -2.95 7.73
C GLY A 125 -8.24 -4.09 7.56
N VAL A 126 -9.39 -3.82 6.95
CA VAL A 126 -10.39 -4.86 6.63
C VAL A 126 -9.79 -5.90 5.68
N GLY A 127 -9.00 -5.47 4.69
CA GLY A 127 -8.29 -6.37 3.78
C GLY A 127 -7.37 -7.36 4.49
N SER A 128 -6.70 -6.94 5.57
CA SER A 128 -5.88 -7.82 6.39
C SER A 128 -6.69 -8.85 7.20
N LEU A 129 -7.95 -8.57 7.53
CA LEU A 129 -8.83 -9.43 8.32
C LEU A 129 -9.55 -10.50 7.47
N ILE A 130 -9.67 -10.29 6.16
CA ILE A 130 -10.44 -11.16 5.25
C ILE A 130 -9.55 -12.03 4.33
N HIS A 131 -8.23 -11.97 4.48
CA HIS A 131 -7.26 -12.79 3.73
C HIS A 131 -6.81 -14.01 4.53
#